data_AF-A0A6G8Q3N6-F1
#
_entry.id   AF-A0A6G8Q3N6-F1
#
_cell.length_a   1.000
_cell.length_b   1.000
_cell.length_c   1.000
_cell.angle_alpha   90.00
_cell.angle_beta   90.00
_cell.angle_gamma   90.00
#
_symmetry.space_group_name_H-M   'P 1'
#
loop_
_entity.id
_entity.type
_entity.pdbx_description
1 polymer ?
#
loop_
_entity_poly.entity_id
_entity_poly.type
_entity_poly.pdbx_seq_one_letter_code
_entity_poly.pdbx_strand_id
1 'polypeptide(L)'
;MGTGEPHPRSLPNYEAALLPEGKVRYPLRHPTKHHPFATLGFSEERGNWRELRAEIVEALPVHPATFRESTEWGRVYYVDIVIDGPAGKAAPARTGWIYLYGEDFRRLTTLYVKTTQWRRWEREGRI
;
A
#
# COMPACT_ATOMS: atom_id res chain seq x y z
N MET A 1 -9.30 -7.60 -20.27
CA MET A 1 -10.38 -6.64 -19.95
C MET A 1 -10.17 -6.22 -18.50
N GLY A 2 -9.88 -4.97 -18.11
CA GLY A 2 -9.88 -3.72 -18.86
C GLY A 2 -8.60 -2.90 -18.68
N THR A 3 -8.21 -2.23 -19.74
CA THR A 3 -7.26 -1.10 -19.74
C THR A 3 -8.05 0.13 -19.30
N GLY A 4 -8.31 0.25 -18.00
CA GLY A 4 -8.77 1.52 -17.45
C GLY A 4 -7.57 2.47 -17.44
N GLU A 5 -7.73 3.67 -18.00
CA GLU A 5 -6.69 4.69 -17.93
C GLU A 5 -6.32 4.93 -16.45
N PRO A 6 -5.02 5.08 -16.13
CA PRO A 6 -4.60 5.34 -14.76
C PRO A 6 -5.26 6.62 -14.26
N HIS A 7 -5.60 6.66 -12.97
CA HIS A 7 -6.19 7.83 -12.34
C HIS A 7 -5.29 9.05 -12.63
N PRO A 8 -5.85 10.24 -12.96
CA PRO A 8 -5.07 11.40 -13.41
C PRO A 8 -4.08 11.93 -12.36
N ARG A 9 -4.28 11.54 -11.10
CA ARG A 9 -3.36 11.81 -9.98
C ARG A 9 -2.70 10.56 -9.42
N SER A 10 -2.68 9.46 -10.16
CA SER A 10 -1.98 8.24 -9.76
C SER A 10 -0.50 8.52 -9.53
N LEU A 11 0.16 7.63 -8.79
CA LEU A 11 1.59 7.74 -8.52
C LEU A 11 2.34 7.83 -9.86
N PRO A 12 3.00 8.96 -10.19
CA PRO A 12 3.71 9.07 -11.47
C PRO A 12 4.65 7.89 -11.70
N ASN A 13 4.56 7.26 -12.88
CA ASN A 13 5.46 6.19 -13.31
C ASN A 13 5.50 5.02 -12.28
N TYR A 14 4.31 4.63 -11.80
CA TYR A 14 4.06 3.52 -10.89
C TYR A 14 4.55 2.16 -11.42
N GLU A 15 4.72 2.02 -12.73
CA GLU A 15 5.22 0.79 -13.38
C GLU A 15 6.64 0.45 -12.94
N ALA A 16 7.46 1.47 -12.68
CA ALA A 16 8.80 1.33 -12.12
C ALA A 16 8.82 1.41 -10.57
N ALA A 17 7.69 1.20 -9.90
CA ALA A 17 7.65 1.21 -8.44
C ALA A 17 8.41 0.01 -7.86
N LEU A 18 9.43 0.31 -7.06
CA LEU A 18 10.20 -0.65 -6.31
C LEU A 18 9.52 -0.90 -4.95
N LEU A 19 9.04 -2.12 -4.76
CA LEU A 19 8.54 -2.64 -3.48
C LEU A 19 9.53 -3.67 -2.94
N PRO A 20 10.55 -3.27 -2.16
CA PRO A 20 11.51 -4.22 -1.61
C PRO A 20 10.78 -5.25 -0.75
N GLU A 21 11.10 -6.53 -0.94
CA GLU A 21 10.50 -7.64 -0.19
C GLU A 21 10.50 -7.39 1.32
N GLY A 22 11.65 -6.97 1.87
CA GLY A 22 11.78 -6.68 3.30
C GLY A 22 10.81 -5.60 3.80
N LYS A 23 10.41 -4.65 2.96
CA LYS A 23 9.43 -3.61 3.31
C LYS A 23 8.00 -4.14 3.31
N VAL A 24 7.67 -5.09 2.44
CA VAL A 24 6.34 -5.72 2.37
C VAL A 24 6.18 -6.79 3.46
N ARG A 25 7.23 -7.58 3.74
CA ARG A 25 7.23 -8.60 4.80
C ARG A 25 7.27 -8.00 6.21
N TYR A 26 7.95 -6.87 6.40
CA TYR A 26 8.10 -6.23 7.70
C TYR A 26 6.79 -6.05 8.49
N PRO A 27 5.69 -5.49 7.94
CA PRO A 27 4.45 -5.35 8.69
C PRO A 27 3.85 -6.70 9.11
N LEU A 28 4.07 -7.78 8.36
CA LEU A 28 3.50 -9.11 8.64
C LEU A 28 4.12 -9.81 9.86
N ARG A 29 5.31 -9.37 10.28
CA ARG A 29 6.03 -9.90 11.45
C ARG A 29 6.20 -8.89 12.58
N HIS A 30 5.74 -7.65 12.39
CA HIS A 30 5.95 -6.59 13.37
C HIS A 30 5.04 -6.79 14.60
N PRO A 31 5.56 -6.73 15.84
CA PRO A 31 4.80 -7.05 17.05
C PRO A 31 3.44 -6.35 17.15
N THR A 32 3.37 -5.07 16.76
CA THR A 32 2.14 -4.28 16.86
C THR A 32 1.44 -4.00 15.53
N LYS A 33 2.12 -4.19 14.39
CA LYS A 33 1.56 -3.84 13.07
C LYS A 33 1.01 -5.04 12.33
N HIS A 34 1.31 -6.27 12.77
CA HIS A 34 0.87 -7.49 12.09
C HIS A 34 -0.63 -7.73 12.22
N HIS A 35 -1.25 -7.37 13.35
CA HIS A 35 -2.63 -7.78 13.65
C HIS A 35 -3.65 -7.36 12.57
N PRO A 36 -3.64 -6.12 12.03
CA PRO A 36 -4.55 -5.77 10.95
C PRO A 36 -4.34 -6.61 9.68
N PHE A 37 -3.09 -6.92 9.33
CA PHE A 37 -2.78 -7.77 8.18
C PHE A 37 -3.19 -9.23 8.42
N ALA A 38 -3.02 -9.73 9.63
CA ALA A 38 -3.50 -11.06 10.02
C ALA A 38 -5.02 -11.17 9.91
N THR A 39 -5.77 -10.12 10.30
CA THR A 39 -7.23 -10.08 10.11
C THR A 39 -7.64 -10.14 8.63
N LEU A 40 -6.82 -9.59 7.73
CA LEU A 40 -7.00 -9.71 6.27
C LEU A 40 -6.57 -11.09 5.73
N GLY A 41 -5.89 -11.93 6.52
CA GLY A 41 -5.39 -13.23 6.11
C GLY A 41 -3.93 -13.24 5.62
N PHE A 42 -3.20 -12.14 5.76
CA PHE A 42 -1.77 -12.07 5.45
C PHE A 42 -0.91 -12.38 6.67
N SER A 43 0.11 -13.23 6.50
CA SER A 43 1.11 -13.46 7.53
C SER A 43 2.45 -13.91 6.96
N GLU A 44 3.52 -13.69 7.73
CA GLU A 44 4.85 -14.20 7.37
C GLU A 44 4.86 -15.74 7.31
N GLU A 45 4.17 -16.40 8.24
CA GLU A 45 4.05 -17.86 8.32
C GLU A 45 3.37 -18.47 7.08
N ARG A 46 2.32 -17.82 6.56
CA ARG A 46 1.64 -18.25 5.32
C ARG A 46 2.49 -18.00 4.08
N GLY A 47 3.52 -17.16 4.16
CA GLY A 47 4.37 -16.81 3.03
C GLY A 47 3.65 -16.02 1.92
N ASN A 48 2.44 -15.50 2.16
CA ASN A 48 1.61 -14.82 1.16
C ASN A 48 1.92 -13.32 1.00
N TRP A 49 3.13 -12.90 1.32
CA TRP A 49 3.57 -11.50 1.15
C TRP A 49 3.58 -11.07 -0.32
N ARG A 50 3.70 -12.02 -1.26
CA ARG A 50 3.66 -11.73 -2.71
C ARG A 50 2.24 -11.34 -3.17
N GLU A 51 1.21 -11.92 -2.56
CA GLU A 51 -0.19 -11.53 -2.80
C GLU A 51 -0.42 -10.11 -2.30
N LEU A 52 0.01 -9.80 -1.07
CA LEU A 52 -0.03 -8.42 -0.55
C LEU A 52 0.72 -7.43 -1.45
N ARG A 53 1.86 -7.83 -2.02
CA ARG A 53 2.60 -7.00 -2.98
C ARG A 53 1.79 -6.78 -4.25
N ALA A 54 1.13 -7.80 -4.78
CA ALA A 54 0.29 -7.71 -5.97
C ALA A 54 -0.88 -6.74 -5.75
N GLU A 55 -1.61 -6.89 -4.64
CA GLU A 55 -2.70 -5.98 -4.22
C GLU A 55 -2.27 -4.51 -4.23
N ILE A 56 -1.07 -4.21 -3.68
CA ILE A 56 -0.55 -2.84 -3.68
C ILE A 56 -0.28 -2.36 -5.11
N VAL A 57 0.39 -3.18 -5.94
CA VAL A 57 0.75 -2.81 -7.31
C VAL A 57 -0.49 -2.58 -8.17
N GLU A 58 -1.50 -3.43 -8.04
CA GLU A 58 -2.77 -3.32 -8.78
C GLU A 58 -3.59 -2.09 -8.35
N ALA A 59 -3.53 -1.71 -7.07
CA ALA A 59 -4.23 -0.53 -6.55
C ALA A 59 -3.55 0.82 -6.88
N LEU A 60 -2.23 0.84 -7.12
CA LEU A 60 -1.49 2.07 -7.41
C LEU A 60 -2.02 2.91 -8.60
N PRO A 61 -2.27 2.33 -9.80
CA PRO A 61 -2.73 3.11 -10.95
C PRO A 61 -4.12 3.71 -10.76
N VAL A 62 -4.97 3.09 -9.93
CA VAL A 62 -6.38 3.49 -9.79
C VAL A 62 -6.62 4.49 -8.66
N HIS A 63 -5.58 4.90 -7.94
CA HIS A 63 -5.73 5.73 -6.75
C HIS A 63 -4.82 6.96 -6.73
N PRO A 64 -5.26 8.08 -6.14
CA PRO A 64 -4.48 9.31 -6.14
C PRO A 64 -3.26 9.21 -5.20
N ALA A 65 -2.10 9.59 -5.73
CA ALA A 65 -0.93 9.98 -4.97
C ALA A 65 -1.07 11.41 -4.47
N THR A 66 -0.78 11.60 -3.19
CA THR A 66 -0.81 12.91 -2.51
C THR A 66 0.60 13.25 -2.05
N PHE A 67 1.10 14.42 -2.47
CA PHE A 67 2.38 14.93 -1.98
C PHE A 67 2.33 15.09 -0.45
N ARG A 68 3.36 14.62 0.23
CA ARG A 68 3.50 14.68 1.68
C ARG A 68 4.49 15.77 2.07
N GLU A 69 5.74 15.64 1.62
CA GLU A 69 6.84 16.52 1.98
C GLU A 69 8.02 16.37 1.00
N SER A 70 8.92 17.33 1.02
CA SER A 70 10.23 17.24 0.39
C SER A 70 11.28 17.06 1.47
N THR A 71 12.18 16.11 1.28
CA THR A 71 13.34 15.85 2.14
C THR A 71 14.63 16.17 1.37
N GLU A 72 15.78 16.10 2.05
CA GLU A 72 17.10 16.20 1.40
C GLU A 72 17.32 15.11 0.33
N TRP A 73 16.65 13.96 0.49
CA TRP A 73 16.80 12.80 -0.38
C TRP A 73 15.85 12.84 -1.58
N GLY A 74 14.70 13.50 -1.45
CA GLY A 74 13.66 13.40 -2.47
C GLY A 74 12.29 13.91 -2.04
N ARG A 75 11.27 13.60 -2.86
CA ARG A 75 9.87 13.94 -2.57
C ARG A 75 9.11 12.72 -2.09
N VAL A 76 8.33 12.87 -1.02
CA VAL A 76 7.53 11.80 -0.43
C VAL A 76 6.06 11.97 -0.82
N TYR A 77 5.43 10.88 -1.22
CA TYR A 77 4.02 10.81 -1.59
C TYR A 77 3.33 9.68 -0.83
N TYR A 78 2.05 9.88 -0.51
CA TYR A 78 1.18 8.85 0.04
C TYR A 78 0.12 8.45 -0.97
N VAL A 79 -0.15 7.14 -1.05
CA VAL A 79 -1.29 6.59 -1.76
C VAL A 79 -2.11 5.80 -0.74
N ASP A 80 -3.34 6.26 -0.51
CA ASP A 80 -4.32 5.53 0.31
C ASP A 80 -5.05 4.54 -0.60
N ILE A 81 -4.96 3.26 -0.26
CA ILE A 81 -5.50 2.13 -1.02
C ILE A 81 -6.46 1.29 -0.21
N VAL A 82 -7.30 0.53 -0.91
CA VAL A 82 -8.02 -0.61 -0.32
C VAL A 82 -7.23 -1.86 -0.68
N ILE A 83 -6.99 -2.72 0.32
CA ILE A 83 -6.34 -4.01 0.13
C ILE A 83 -7.39 -5.09 0.39
N ASP A 84 -7.56 -5.99 -0.58
CA ASP A 84 -8.38 -7.17 -0.43
C ASP A 84 -7.54 -8.31 0.14
N GLY A 85 -8.05 -8.89 1.23
CA GLY A 85 -7.37 -9.93 1.99
C GLY A 85 -7.85 -11.33 1.62
N PRO A 86 -6.97 -12.36 1.66
CA PRO A 86 -7.36 -13.77 1.47
C PRO A 86 -8.45 -14.26 2.42
N ALA A 87 -8.68 -13.58 3.54
CA ALA A 87 -9.78 -13.85 4.47
C ALA A 87 -11.15 -13.31 3.99
N GLY A 88 -11.24 -12.77 2.77
CA GLY A 88 -12.47 -12.17 2.24
C GLY A 88 -12.83 -10.83 2.86
N LYS A 89 -11.85 -10.14 3.46
CA LYS A 89 -12.02 -8.82 4.09
C LYS A 89 -11.23 -7.77 3.33
N ALA A 90 -11.77 -6.56 3.26
CA ALA A 90 -11.10 -5.41 2.70
C ALA A 90 -10.73 -4.40 3.81
N ALA A 91 -9.60 -3.72 3.67
CA ALA A 91 -9.23 -2.64 4.59
C ALA A 91 -8.55 -1.46 3.90
N PRO A 92 -8.77 -0.23 4.40
CA PRO A 92 -8.01 0.93 3.97
C PRO A 92 -6.57 0.83 4.49
N ALA A 93 -5.59 0.96 3.61
CA ALA A 93 -4.17 1.00 3.90
C ALA A 93 -3.53 2.28 3.35
N ARG A 94 -2.39 2.66 3.91
CA ARG A 94 -1.55 3.73 3.39
C ARG A 94 -0.21 3.18 2.97
N THR A 95 0.18 3.51 1.74
CA THR A 95 1.51 3.28 1.20
C THR A 95 2.24 4.61 1.06
N GLY A 96 3.51 4.64 1.46
CA GLY A 96 4.38 5.81 1.34
C GLY A 96 5.51 5.54 0.37
N TRP A 97 5.78 6.51 -0.50
CA TRP A 97 6.68 6.40 -1.64
C TRP A 97 7.65 7.57 -1.63
N ILE A 98 8.93 7.30 -1.83
CA ILE A 98 9.95 8.34 -2.03
C ILE A 98 10.41 8.36 -3.48
N TYR A 99 10.57 9.57 -4.00
CA TYR A 99 11.13 9.92 -5.30
C TYR A 99 12.51 10.49 -5.02
N LEU A 100 13.54 9.64 -5.09
CA LEU A 100 14.90 10.07 -4.83
C LEU A 100 15.38 10.99 -5.96
N TYR A 101 16.10 12.06 -5.62
CA TYR A 101 16.67 12.93 -6.63
C TYR A 101 17.72 12.17 -7.45
N GLY A 102 17.59 12.19 -8.77
CA GLY A 102 18.49 11.48 -9.68
C GLY A 102 18.15 10.00 -9.91
N GLU A 103 17.07 9.49 -9.33
CA GLU A 103 16.56 8.14 -9.61
C GLU A 103 15.22 8.18 -10.34
N ASP A 104 15.05 7.29 -11.31
CA ASP A 104 13.81 7.19 -12.11
C ASP A 104 12.77 6.24 -11.53
N PHE A 105 13.06 5.60 -10.40
CA PHE A 105 12.18 4.64 -9.72
C PHE A 105 11.67 5.15 -8.37
N ARG A 106 10.48 4.70 -7.97
CA ARG A 106 9.87 5.06 -6.69
C ARG A 106 10.06 3.95 -5.69
N ARG A 107 10.48 4.26 -4.46
CA ARG A 107 10.70 3.24 -3.44
C ARG A 107 9.63 3.28 -2.35
N LEU A 108 9.05 2.13 -2.03
CA LEU A 108 8.17 1.97 -0.88
C LEU A 108 8.94 2.22 0.42
N THR A 109 8.52 3.21 1.18
CA THR A 109 9.10 3.56 2.48
C THR A 109 8.24 3.10 3.64
N THR A 110 6.91 3.20 3.48
CA THR A 110 5.90 2.98 4.53
C THR A 110 4.74 2.15 4.00
N LEU A 111 4.24 1.23 4.81
CA LEU A 111 3.02 0.44 4.57
C LEU A 111 2.34 0.15 5.91
N TYR A 112 1.06 0.52 6.05
CA TYR A 112 0.25 0.16 7.22
C TYR A 112 -1.25 0.23 6.94
N VAL A 113 -2.05 -0.53 7.68
CA VAL A 113 -3.52 -0.46 7.66
C VAL A 113 -4.01 0.72 8.51
N LYS A 114 -4.93 1.52 7.96
CA LYS A 114 -5.55 2.67 8.65
C LYS A 114 -6.68 2.17 9.58
N THR A 115 -6.33 1.52 10.67
CA THR A 115 -7.27 0.84 11.59
C THR A 115 -8.43 1.73 12.09
N THR A 116 -8.18 3.02 12.40
CA THR A 116 -9.25 3.95 12.78
C THR A 116 -10.28 4.17 11.66
N GLN A 117 -9.80 4.30 10.42
CA GLN A 117 -10.69 4.43 9.26
C GLN A 117 -11.40 3.10 8.99
N TRP A 118 -10.70 1.99 9.17
CA TRP A 118 -11.26 0.66 8.98
C TRP A 118 -12.47 0.41 9.90
N ARG A 119 -12.31 0.64 11.21
CA ARG A 119 -13.40 0.55 12.20
C ARG A 119 -14.56 1.50 11.92
N ARG A 120 -14.28 2.64 11.27
CA ARG A 120 -15.33 3.56 10.85
C ARG A 120 -16.14 2.98 9.70
N TRP A 121 -15.50 2.37 8.70
CA TRP A 121 -16.18 1.72 7.58
C TRP A 121 -17.03 0.54 8.03
N GLU A 122 -16.55 -0.27 8.97
CA GLU A 122 -17.34 -1.37 9.56
C GLU A 122 -18.62 -0.84 10.23
N ARG A 123 -18.54 0.27 10.99
CA ARG A 123 -19.72 0.88 11.61
C ARG A 123 -20.68 1.52 10.61
N GLU A 124 -20.18 1.96 9.47
CA GLU A 124 -20.95 2.58 8.39
C GLU A 124 -21.51 1.54 7.40
N GLY A 125 -21.22 0.24 7.57
CA GLY A 125 -21.66 -0.83 6.68
C GLY A 125 -21.07 -0.74 5.26
N ARG A 126 -19.87 -0.15 5.14
CA ARG A 126 -19.18 0.03 3.84
C ARG A 126 -18.35 -1.19 3.43
N ILE A 127 -18.11 -2.10 4.38
CA ILE A 127 -17.37 -3.37 4.28
C ILE A 127 -17.89 -4.32 5.34
#